data_AF-A0A3G1GJ14-F1
#
_entry.id   AF-A0A3G1GJ14-F1
#
_cell.length_a   1.000
_cell.length_b   1.000
_cell.length_c   1.000
_cell.angle_alpha   90.00
_cell.angle_beta   90.00
_cell.angle_gamma   90.00
#
_symmetry.space_group_name_H-M   'P 1'
#
loop_
_entity.id
_entity.type
_entity.pdbx_description
1 polymer ?
#
loop_
_entity_poly.entity_id
_entity_poly.type
_entity_poly.pdbx_seq_one_letter_code
_entity_poly.pdbx_strand_id
1 'polypeptide(L)'
;LFAARTLLRRSTKNASSRKAVRSLATNVANYNAWSIDTCPSYIGGNPNCDESKYVNALAPLVKAQGFDAHFITDVGRNGVQPTEQQAWGDWCNVKGTGFGMRPTTYTGDALEDAFVWVKPG
;
A
#
# COMPACT_ATOMS: atom_id res chain seq x y z
N LEU A 1 4.56 -3.33 11.80
CA LEU A 1 5.40 -2.16 11.44
C LEU A 1 6.88 -2.28 11.87
N PHE A 2 7.21 -2.69 13.10
CA PHE A 2 8.61 -2.74 13.59
C PHE A 2 9.58 -3.62 12.74
N ALA A 3 9.15 -4.83 12.37
CA ALA A 3 9.95 -5.75 11.55
C ALA A 3 10.21 -5.19 10.14
N ALA A 4 9.16 -4.65 9.49
CA ALA A 4 9.25 -4.06 8.15
C ALA A 4 10.26 -2.91 8.09
N ARG A 5 10.23 -1.99 9.07
CA ARG A 5 11.23 -0.92 9.22
C ARG A 5 12.66 -1.45 9.26
N THR A 6 12.91 -2.49 10.06
CA THR A 6 14.25 -3.05 10.24
C THR A 6 14.79 -3.68 8.96
N LEU A 7 13.93 -4.40 8.23
CA LEU A 7 14.26 -5.04 6.96
C LEU A 7 14.54 -4.00 5.86
N LEU A 8 13.69 -2.98 5.74
CA LEU A 8 13.87 -1.90 4.76
C LEU A 8 15.16 -1.11 4.99
N ARG A 9 15.56 -0.90 6.25
CA ARG A 9 16.89 -0.35 6.55
C ARG A 9 18.01 -1.23 6.02
N ARG A 10 17.95 -2.55 6.27
CA ARG A 10 19.00 -3.47 5.83
C ARG A 10 19.11 -3.49 4.31
N SER A 11 17.99 -3.57 3.60
CA SER A 11 17.96 -3.57 2.14
C SER A 11 18.52 -2.26 1.55
N THR A 12 18.10 -1.11 2.06
CA THR A 12 18.57 0.20 1.54
C THR A 12 20.01 0.52 1.92
N LYS A 13 20.53 0.01 3.04
CA LYS A 13 21.96 0.09 3.38
C LYS A 13 22.84 -0.80 2.52
N ASN A 14 22.35 -2.00 2.17
CA ASN A 14 23.10 -2.95 1.36
C ASN A 14 23.00 -2.66 -0.15
N ALA A 15 22.07 -1.81 -0.57
CA ALA A 15 21.98 -1.33 -1.94
C ALA A 15 23.09 -0.30 -2.23
N SER A 16 23.95 -0.59 -3.21
CA SER A 16 25.12 0.20 -3.60
C SER A 16 24.78 1.64 -4.03
N SER A 17 23.52 1.93 -4.34
CA SER A 17 23.04 3.29 -4.64
C SER A 17 21.64 3.52 -4.10
N ARG A 18 21.56 4.29 -3.02
CA ARG A 18 20.29 4.83 -2.47
C ARG A 18 19.59 5.79 -3.44
N LYS A 19 20.28 6.32 -4.47
CA LYS A 19 19.71 7.24 -5.45
C LYS A 19 18.72 6.58 -6.42
N ALA A 20 18.80 5.26 -6.62
CA ALA A 20 17.90 4.54 -7.53
C ALA A 20 16.61 4.07 -6.82
N VAL A 21 16.66 3.85 -5.50
CA VAL A 21 15.49 3.40 -4.72
C VAL A 21 14.72 4.64 -4.26
N ARG A 22 13.65 4.95 -4.97
CA ARG A 22 12.82 6.15 -4.74
C ARG A 22 11.63 5.87 -3.81
N SER A 23 10.91 4.78 -4.06
CA SER A 23 9.62 4.53 -3.42
C SER A 23 9.43 3.07 -3.00
N LEU A 24 8.40 2.84 -2.20
CA LEU A 24 7.86 1.51 -1.91
C LEU A 24 6.53 1.34 -2.64
N ALA A 25 6.28 0.14 -3.17
CA ALA A 25 5.01 -0.20 -3.78
C ALA A 25 4.11 -0.94 -2.76
N THR A 26 2.87 -0.51 -2.61
CA THR A 26 1.88 -1.13 -1.72
C THR A 26 0.66 -1.63 -2.49
N ASN A 27 -0.16 -2.44 -1.83
CA ASN A 27 -1.34 -3.12 -2.39
C ASN A 27 -1.13 -3.95 -3.66
N VAL A 28 0.12 -4.21 -4.09
CA VAL A 28 0.44 -4.90 -5.34
C VAL A 28 -0.29 -6.24 -5.41
N ALA A 29 -1.12 -6.41 -6.45
CA ALA A 29 -1.94 -7.60 -6.62
C ALA A 29 -2.88 -7.91 -5.44
N ASN A 30 -3.31 -6.91 -4.68
CA ASN A 30 -4.31 -7.04 -3.62
C ASN A 30 -5.51 -6.11 -3.93
N TYR A 31 -6.36 -5.85 -2.93
CA TYR A 31 -7.68 -5.25 -3.12
C TYR A 31 -8.01 -4.17 -2.08
N ASN A 32 -7.04 -3.73 -1.28
CA ASN A 32 -7.31 -2.76 -0.22
C ASN A 32 -7.76 -1.41 -0.80
N ALA A 33 -8.68 -0.74 -0.10
CA ALA A 33 -9.04 0.64 -0.38
C ALA A 33 -7.81 1.55 -0.23
N TRP A 34 -7.74 2.62 -1.02
CA TRP A 34 -6.80 3.71 -0.73
C TRP A 34 -7.18 4.41 0.58
N SER A 35 -8.44 4.82 0.71
CA SER A 35 -8.99 5.47 1.90
C SER A 35 -10.44 5.06 2.07
N ILE A 36 -10.83 4.69 3.30
CA ILE A 36 -12.20 4.31 3.63
C ILE A 36 -12.58 4.73 5.04
N ASP A 37 -13.85 5.11 5.22
CA ASP A 37 -14.38 5.57 6.50
C ASP A 37 -14.54 4.42 7.51
N THR A 38 -15.10 3.30 7.06
CA THR A 38 -15.38 2.13 7.89
C THR A 38 -14.46 0.98 7.50
N CYS A 39 -13.68 0.47 8.46
CA CYS A 39 -12.81 -0.67 8.22
C CYS A 39 -13.65 -1.95 7.94
N PRO A 40 -13.37 -2.69 6.86
CA PRO A 40 -14.01 -3.98 6.61
C PRO A 40 -13.81 -4.98 7.76
N SER A 41 -14.82 -5.82 8.01
CA SER A 41 -14.82 -6.78 9.11
C SER A 41 -13.66 -7.78 9.05
N TYR A 42 -13.25 -8.19 7.83
CA TYR A 42 -12.18 -9.15 7.59
C TYR A 42 -10.78 -8.66 7.99
N ILE A 43 -10.62 -7.37 8.34
CA ILE A 43 -9.33 -6.76 8.73
C ILE A 43 -8.95 -7.05 10.20
N GLY A 44 -9.87 -7.60 11.00
CA GLY A 44 -9.54 -8.11 12.33
C GLY A 44 -9.10 -7.02 13.32
N GLY A 45 -9.63 -5.81 13.19
CA GLY A 45 -9.37 -4.69 14.10
C GLY A 45 -8.03 -3.98 13.90
N ASN A 46 -7.28 -4.25 12.82
CA ASN A 46 -6.10 -3.47 12.49
C ASN A 46 -6.50 -2.00 12.23
N PRO A 47 -5.95 -1.01 12.95
CA PRO A 47 -6.30 0.39 12.75
C PRO A 47 -5.81 0.95 11.41
N ASN A 48 -4.78 0.34 10.80
CA ASN A 48 -4.30 0.68 9.46
C ASN A 48 -5.05 -0.17 8.43
N CYS A 49 -6.36 0.08 8.30
CA CYS A 49 -7.28 -0.74 7.53
C CYS A 49 -7.40 -0.36 6.04
N ASP A 50 -6.69 0.68 5.62
CA ASP A 50 -6.55 1.10 4.23
C ASP A 50 -5.10 1.50 3.95
N GLU A 51 -4.79 1.69 2.67
CA GLU A 51 -3.42 1.97 2.22
C GLU A 51 -2.94 3.36 2.66
N SER A 52 -3.81 4.37 2.69
CA SER A 52 -3.45 5.71 3.15
C SER A 52 -3.02 5.71 4.62
N LYS A 53 -3.77 5.04 5.51
CA LYS A 53 -3.38 4.87 6.92
C LYS A 53 -2.08 4.07 7.02
N TYR A 54 -1.91 3.00 6.23
CA TYR A 54 -0.70 2.19 6.22
C TYR A 54 0.54 2.97 5.79
N VAL A 55 0.46 3.71 4.68
CA VAL A 55 1.52 4.56 4.13
C VAL A 55 1.92 5.63 5.14
N ASN A 56 0.95 6.36 5.69
CA ASN A 56 1.20 7.43 6.66
C ASN A 56 1.76 6.90 8.00
N ALA A 57 1.43 5.66 8.40
CA ALA A 57 2.01 5.01 9.57
C ALA A 57 3.43 4.48 9.31
N LEU A 58 3.74 4.03 8.08
CA LEU A 58 5.03 3.41 7.74
C LEU A 58 6.11 4.46 7.41
N ALA A 59 5.76 5.52 6.70
CA ALA A 59 6.69 6.56 6.24
C ALA A 59 7.61 7.13 7.34
N PRO A 60 7.10 7.61 8.51
CA PRO A 60 7.98 8.14 9.55
C PRO A 60 8.92 7.07 10.14
N LEU A 61 8.48 5.81 10.16
CA LEU A 61 9.28 4.70 10.68
C LEU A 61 10.46 4.37 9.78
N VAL A 62 10.27 4.36 8.45
CA VAL A 62 11.34 4.12 7.48
C VAL A 62 12.25 5.33 7.32
N LYS A 63 11.70 6.55 7.42
CA LYS A 63 12.46 7.80 7.46
C LYS A 63 13.43 7.84 8.64
N ALA A 64 12.98 7.41 9.82
CA ALA A 64 13.82 7.25 11.01
C ALA A 64 14.98 6.24 10.84
N GLN A 65 15.00 5.47 9.74
CA GLN A 65 16.09 4.57 9.38
C GLN A 65 16.99 5.09 8.25
N GLY A 66 16.79 6.33 7.82
CA GLY A 66 17.55 6.97 6.75
C GLY A 66 17.03 6.65 5.35
N PHE A 67 15.77 6.22 5.23
CA PHE A 67 15.10 6.07 3.95
C PHE A 67 13.84 6.96 3.90
N ASP A 68 13.95 8.10 3.23
CA ASP A 68 12.84 9.04 3.03
C ASP A 68 11.95 8.55 1.87
N ALA A 69 11.17 7.51 2.17
CA ALA A 69 10.39 6.80 1.17
C ALA A 69 9.13 7.57 0.77
N HIS A 70 8.92 7.67 -0.54
CA HIS A 70 7.59 7.90 -1.12
C HIS A 70 6.94 6.55 -1.47
N PHE A 71 5.68 6.59 -1.91
CA PHE A 71 4.88 5.40 -2.16
C PHE A 71 4.20 5.45 -3.53
N ILE A 72 3.95 4.27 -4.08
CA ILE A 72 2.99 4.06 -5.16
C ILE A 72 2.05 2.92 -4.73
N THR A 73 0.77 3.08 -4.98
CA THR A 73 -0.26 2.12 -4.53
C THR A 73 -0.94 1.50 -5.73
N ASP A 74 -0.98 0.17 -5.78
CA ASP A 74 -1.77 -0.55 -6.77
C ASP A 74 -3.26 -0.36 -6.47
N VAL A 75 -3.98 0.23 -7.42
CA VAL A 75 -5.43 0.45 -7.36
C VAL A 75 -6.15 -0.29 -8.49
N GLY A 76 -5.48 -1.27 -9.11
CA GLY A 76 -6.00 -1.99 -10.27
C GLY A 76 -7.29 -2.75 -9.99
N ARG A 77 -7.50 -3.25 -8.77
CA ARG A 77 -8.62 -4.15 -8.42
C ARG A 77 -9.37 -3.76 -7.15
N ASN A 78 -9.24 -2.52 -6.72
CA ASN A 78 -9.81 -2.03 -5.44
C ASN A 78 -11.07 -1.16 -5.61
N GLY A 79 -11.72 -1.17 -6.77
CA GLY A 79 -12.86 -0.29 -7.08
C GLY A 79 -14.17 -0.63 -6.35
N VAL A 80 -14.23 -1.78 -5.67
CA VAL A 80 -15.37 -2.21 -4.85
C VAL A 80 -14.88 -2.41 -3.42
N GLN A 81 -15.54 -1.75 -2.47
CA GLN A 81 -15.25 -1.83 -1.04
C GLN A 81 -16.56 -1.86 -0.23
N PRO A 82 -16.65 -2.68 0.84
CA PRO A 82 -15.71 -3.77 1.16
C PRO A 82 -15.72 -4.83 0.03
N THR A 83 -14.64 -5.61 -0.05
CA THR A 83 -14.60 -6.77 -0.95
C THR A 83 -15.42 -7.94 -0.35
N GLU A 84 -15.59 -9.02 -1.10
CA GLU A 84 -16.21 -10.26 -0.58
C GLU A 84 -15.20 -11.18 0.14
N GLN A 85 -14.01 -10.68 0.50
CA GLN A 85 -13.03 -11.43 1.28
C GLN A 85 -13.64 -11.90 2.60
N GLN A 86 -13.42 -13.18 2.96
CA GLN A 86 -13.83 -13.71 4.26
C GLN A 86 -12.72 -13.47 5.29
N ALA A 87 -11.47 -13.54 4.86
CA ALA A 87 -10.30 -13.13 5.59
C ALA A 87 -9.45 -12.16 4.75
N TRP A 88 -8.80 -11.19 5.40
CA TRP A 88 -7.96 -10.22 4.69
C TRP A 88 -6.80 -10.86 3.90
N GLY A 89 -6.37 -12.05 4.34
CA GLY A 89 -5.36 -12.87 3.66
C GLY A 89 -5.85 -13.59 2.41
N ASP A 90 -7.15 -13.55 2.08
CA ASP A 90 -7.70 -14.14 0.86
C ASP A 90 -7.29 -13.29 -0.34
N TRP A 91 -6.20 -13.66 -1.02
CA TRP A 91 -5.63 -12.86 -2.10
C TRP A 91 -5.99 -13.39 -3.51
N CYS A 92 -6.32 -14.68 -3.60
CA CYS A 92 -6.46 -15.37 -4.88
C CYS A 92 -7.84 -15.14 -5.49
N ASN A 93 -7.89 -14.38 -6.59
CA ASN A 93 -9.08 -14.20 -7.44
C ASN A 93 -10.37 -13.90 -6.65
N VAL A 94 -10.30 -12.91 -5.77
CA VAL A 94 -11.42 -12.49 -4.91
C VAL A 94 -12.60 -12.05 -5.77
N LYS A 95 -13.78 -12.63 -5.48
CA LYS A 95 -15.05 -12.31 -6.14
C LYS A 95 -15.58 -10.95 -5.71
N GLY A 96 -16.46 -10.38 -6.53
CA GLY A 96 -17.09 -9.08 -6.23
C GLY A 96 -16.11 -7.91 -6.19
N THR A 97 -14.94 -8.02 -6.83
CA THR A 97 -13.98 -6.93 -6.98
C THR A 97 -14.18 -6.21 -8.32
N GLY A 98 -13.63 -5.00 -8.46
CA GLY A 98 -13.76 -4.20 -9.67
C GLY A 98 -12.54 -3.32 -9.91
N PHE A 99 -12.39 -2.86 -11.16
CA PHE A 99 -11.34 -1.91 -11.51
C PHE A 99 -11.46 -0.64 -10.65
N GLY A 100 -10.35 -0.26 -10.00
CA GLY A 100 -10.30 0.97 -9.21
C GLY A 100 -10.09 2.21 -10.07
N MET A 101 -9.66 3.29 -9.43
CA MET A 101 -9.38 4.53 -10.12
C MET A 101 -8.27 4.35 -11.17
N ARG A 102 -8.32 5.14 -12.25
CA ARG A 102 -7.27 5.11 -13.28
C ARG A 102 -5.94 5.60 -12.69
N PRO A 103 -4.80 5.08 -13.18
CA PRO A 103 -3.50 5.56 -12.75
C PRO A 103 -3.37 7.09 -12.87
N THR A 104 -2.83 7.73 -11.84
CA THR A 104 -2.71 9.20 -11.76
C THR A 104 -1.68 9.62 -10.72
N THR A 105 -1.06 10.78 -10.93
CA THR A 105 -0.20 11.46 -9.94
C THR A 105 -0.97 12.49 -9.10
N TYR A 106 -2.27 12.68 -9.36
CA TYR A 106 -3.16 13.53 -8.56
C TYR A 106 -3.69 12.72 -7.36
N THR A 107 -2.83 12.47 -6.38
CA THR A 107 -3.12 11.56 -5.25
C THR A 107 -3.71 12.26 -4.04
N GLY A 108 -3.37 13.55 -3.85
CA GLY A 108 -3.80 14.35 -2.70
C GLY A 108 -3.02 14.07 -1.40
N ASP A 109 -2.06 13.15 -1.42
CA ASP A 109 -1.20 12.80 -0.28
C ASP A 109 0.26 13.09 -0.63
N ALA A 110 0.98 13.77 0.25
CA ALA A 110 2.36 14.20 0.03
C ALA A 110 3.37 13.03 -0.02
N LEU A 111 3.01 11.87 0.51
CA LEU A 111 3.82 10.65 0.52
C LEU A 111 3.51 9.72 -0.64
N GLU A 112 2.39 9.94 -1.35
CA GLU A 112 1.92 9.09 -2.45
C GLU A 112 2.26 9.73 -3.80
N ASP A 113 3.28 9.19 -4.48
CA ASP A 113 3.72 9.71 -5.78
C ASP A 113 2.70 9.41 -6.89
N ALA A 114 2.07 8.23 -6.89
CA ALA A 114 1.09 7.85 -7.90
C ALA A 114 0.22 6.66 -7.49
N PHE A 115 -1.04 6.73 -7.91
CA PHE A 115 -1.87 5.53 -8.05
C PHE A 115 -1.53 4.82 -9.36
N VAL A 116 -1.34 3.51 -9.29
CA VAL A 116 -0.87 2.69 -10.41
C VAL A 116 -1.70 1.42 -10.54
N TRP A 117 -1.67 0.80 -11.72
CA TRP A 117 -2.18 -0.55 -11.92
C TRP A 117 -0.98 -1.46 -12.11
N VAL A 118 -0.56 -2.14 -11.05
CA VAL A 118 0.64 -3.01 -11.09
C VAL A 118 0.25 -4.40 -11.57
N LYS A 119 -0.76 -5.00 -10.92
CA LYS A 119 -1.37 -6.25 -11.38
C LYS A 119 -2.37 -5.95 -12.50
N PRO A 120 -2.17 -6.49 -13.71
CA PRO A 120 -3.23 -6.47 -14.72
C PRO A 120 -4.41 -7.30 -14.21
N GLY A 121 -5.56 -6.65 -14.09
CA GLY A 121 -6.82 -7.24 -13.62
C GLY A 121 -7.37 -8.28 -14.56
#